data_AF-A0A6P2BIT1-F1
#
_entry.id   AF-A0A6P2BIT1-F1
#
_cell.length_a   1.000
_cell.length_b   1.000
_cell.length_c   1.000
_cell.angle_alpha   90.00
_cell.angle_beta   90.00
_cell.angle_gamma   90.00
#
_symmetry.space_group_name_H-M   'P 1'
#
loop_
_entity.id
_entity.type
_entity.pdbx_description
1 polymer ?
#
loop_
_entity_poly.entity_id
_entity_poly.type
_entity_poly.pdbx_seq_one_letter_code
_entity_poly.pdbx_strand_id
1 'polypeptide(L)'
;MTRNLSSLQTVARLKQREQEKAAEQLTKANAQLEGELERLATLQAYAEDYRSMPMRLAGQLRQLRDTQRFHLELQQTLELQHAAVAVARQEVEAARAEWIAARLSHGALQKLIARRAEERERGQRVAEQRRLDDQGCRSTRVSGVDEVY
;
A
#
# COMPACT_ATOMS: atom_id res chain seq x y z
N MET A 1 25.04 21.70 -8.98
CA MET A 1 23.62 21.25 -9.07
C MET A 1 23.40 19.75 -8.74
N THR A 2 24.39 19.00 -8.25
CA THR A 2 24.28 17.58 -7.85
C THR A 2 23.42 17.33 -6.60
N ARG A 3 23.41 18.29 -5.67
CA ARG A 3 22.74 18.19 -4.36
C ARG A 3 21.21 17.99 -4.46
N ASN A 4 20.59 18.56 -5.50
CA ASN A 4 19.13 18.52 -5.67
C ASN A 4 18.62 17.14 -6.13
N LEU A 5 19.37 16.41 -6.95
CA LEU A 5 18.95 15.07 -7.41
C LEU A 5 19.14 14.02 -6.32
N SER A 6 20.26 14.10 -5.60
CA SER A 6 20.56 13.22 -4.45
C SER A 6 19.53 13.42 -3.32
N SER A 7 19.15 14.67 -3.03
CA SER A 7 18.08 14.96 -2.06
C SER A 7 16.74 14.35 -2.48
N LEU A 8 16.34 14.49 -3.75
CA LEU A 8 15.11 13.87 -4.25
C LEU A 8 15.14 12.33 -4.18
N GLN A 9 16.27 11.71 -4.49
CA GLN A 9 16.44 10.26 -4.34
C GLN A 9 16.29 9.81 -2.89
N THR A 10 16.81 10.57 -1.92
CA THR A 10 16.60 10.29 -0.51
C THR A 10 15.12 10.37 -0.13
N VAL A 11 14.41 11.41 -0.59
CA VAL A 11 12.96 11.53 -0.37
C VAL A 11 12.20 10.38 -1.04
N ALA A 12 12.61 9.93 -2.23
CA ALA A 12 11.99 8.80 -2.92
C ALA A 12 12.14 7.49 -2.14
N ARG A 13 13.30 7.26 -1.53
CA ARG A 13 13.51 6.12 -0.62
C ARG A 13 12.63 6.19 0.62
N LEU A 14 12.44 7.38 1.19
CA LEU A 14 11.50 7.57 2.31
C LEU A 14 10.06 7.27 1.88
N LYS A 15 9.62 7.79 0.72
CA LYS A 15 8.29 7.49 0.16
C LYS A 15 8.10 6.02 -0.21
N GLN A 16 9.15 5.34 -0.64
CA GLN A 16 9.12 3.90 -0.87
C GLN A 16 8.86 3.14 0.43
N ARG A 17 9.57 3.48 1.51
CA ARG A 17 9.36 2.87 2.82
C ARG A 17 7.98 3.16 3.39
N GLU A 18 7.45 4.36 3.19
CA GLU A 18 6.05 4.67 3.54
C GLU A 18 5.06 3.80 2.77
N GLN A 19 5.28 3.60 1.46
CA GLN A 19 4.45 2.71 0.64
C GLN A 19 4.53 1.25 1.12
N GLU A 20 5.73 0.76 1.42
CA GLU A 20 5.95 -0.60 1.95
C GLU A 20 5.24 -0.79 3.29
N LYS A 21 5.38 0.17 4.21
CA LYS A 21 4.68 0.16 5.50
C LYS A 21 3.16 0.16 5.34
N ALA A 22 2.62 0.99 4.44
CA ALA A 22 1.19 1.02 4.17
C ALA A 22 0.70 -0.30 3.54
N ALA A 23 1.51 -0.95 2.71
CA ALA A 23 1.21 -2.28 2.17
C ALA A 23 1.18 -3.35 3.28
N GLU A 24 2.13 -3.31 4.22
CA GLU A 24 2.12 -4.20 5.38
C GLU A 24 0.88 -3.99 6.26
N GLN A 25 0.48 -2.75 6.49
CA GLN A 25 -0.74 -2.42 7.24
C GLN A 25 -1.99 -2.96 6.54
N LEU A 26 -2.10 -2.80 5.22
CA LEU A 26 -3.19 -3.35 4.43
C LEU A 26 -3.22 -4.89 4.51
N THR A 27 -2.07 -5.55 4.44
CA THR A 27 -2.00 -7.02 4.61
C THR A 27 -2.49 -7.45 5.99
N LYS A 28 -2.07 -6.75 7.05
CA LYS A 28 -2.52 -7.04 8.42
C LYS A 28 -4.03 -6.83 8.59
N ALA A 29 -4.57 -5.73 8.05
CA ALA A 29 -6.00 -5.45 8.12
C ALA A 29 -6.83 -6.52 7.38
N ASN A 30 -6.35 -6.98 6.21
CA ASN A 30 -7.02 -8.08 5.49
C ASN A 30 -6.99 -9.39 6.27
N ALA A 31 -5.85 -9.75 6.86
CA ALA A 31 -5.74 -10.95 7.69
C ALA A 31 -6.66 -10.90 8.92
N GLN A 32 -6.79 -9.73 9.53
CA GLN A 32 -7.74 -9.51 10.64
C GLN A 32 -9.18 -9.68 10.18
N LEU A 33 -9.56 -9.06 9.04
CA LEU A 33 -10.90 -9.21 8.46
C LEU A 33 -11.22 -10.68 8.15
N GLU A 34 -10.28 -11.41 7.55
CA GLU A 34 -10.42 -12.83 7.25
C GLU A 34 -10.66 -13.63 8.54
N GLY A 35 -9.87 -13.39 9.59
CA GLY A 35 -10.08 -14.02 10.89
C GLY A 35 -11.44 -13.71 11.53
N GLU A 36 -11.94 -12.47 11.42
CA GLU A 36 -13.28 -12.13 11.93
C GLU A 36 -14.40 -12.77 11.10
N LEU A 37 -14.21 -12.94 9.80
CA LEU A 37 -15.16 -13.64 8.92
C LEU A 37 -15.20 -15.14 9.23
N GLU A 38 -14.06 -15.78 9.46
CA GLU A 38 -13.98 -17.20 9.86
C GLU A 38 -14.69 -17.46 11.20
N ARG A 39 -14.47 -16.58 12.19
CA ARG A 39 -15.17 -16.64 13.48
C ARG A 39 -16.68 -16.47 13.29
N LEU A 40 -17.11 -15.51 12.47
CA LEU A 40 -18.52 -15.31 12.17
C LEU A 40 -19.14 -16.55 11.52
N ALA A 41 -18.47 -17.13 10.52
CA ALA A 41 -18.92 -18.34 9.85
C ALA A 41 -19.05 -19.52 10.82
N THR A 42 -18.11 -19.66 11.76
CA THR A 42 -18.14 -20.69 12.80
C THR A 42 -19.32 -20.50 13.75
N LEU A 43 -19.57 -19.27 14.22
CA LEU A 43 -20.72 -18.98 15.09
C LEU A 43 -22.05 -19.20 14.36
N GLN A 44 -22.13 -18.87 13.08
CA GLN A 44 -23.32 -19.09 12.26
C GLN A 44 -23.58 -20.59 12.04
N ALA A 45 -22.54 -21.37 11.72
CA ALA A 45 -22.64 -22.83 11.61
C ALA A 45 -23.12 -23.44 12.92
N TYR A 46 -22.53 -23.02 14.04
CA TYR A 46 -22.92 -23.49 15.37
C TYR A 46 -24.37 -23.13 15.74
N ALA A 47 -24.84 -21.93 15.36
CA ALA A 47 -26.23 -21.52 15.55
C ALA A 47 -27.21 -22.36 14.72
N GLU A 48 -26.85 -22.71 13.49
CA GLU A 48 -27.67 -23.57 12.63
C GLU A 48 -27.72 -25.01 13.16
N ASP A 49 -26.57 -25.56 13.58
CA ASP A 49 -26.49 -26.87 14.21
C ASP A 49 -27.41 -26.95 15.45
N TYR A 50 -27.38 -25.90 16.29
CA TYR A 50 -28.24 -25.82 17.47
C TYR A 50 -29.73 -25.75 17.12
N ARG A 51 -30.09 -25.03 16.05
CA ARG A 51 -31.47 -24.94 15.56
C ARG A 51 -31.96 -26.26 14.97
N SER A 52 -31.08 -27.03 14.36
CA SER A 52 -31.39 -28.34 13.75
C SER A 52 -31.57 -29.46 14.77
N MET A 53 -31.13 -29.26 16.02
CA MET A 53 -31.22 -30.27 17.07
C MET A 53 -32.69 -30.52 17.46
N PRO A 54 -33.20 -31.76 17.35
CA PRO A 54 -34.58 -32.05 17.71
C PRO A 54 -34.75 -31.90 19.22
N MET A 55 -35.50 -30.87 19.66
CA MET A 55 -35.93 -30.75 21.05
C MET A 55 -36.80 -31.95 21.41
N ARG A 56 -36.23 -32.96 22.10
CA ARG A 56 -37.01 -33.99 22.78
C ARG A 56 -37.74 -33.34 23.96
N LEU A 57 -38.93 -32.81 23.68
CA LEU A 57 -39.78 -31.98 24.55
C LEU A 57 -40.37 -32.67 25.80
N ALA A 58 -39.81 -33.78 26.27
CA ALA A 58 -40.38 -34.52 27.40
C ALA A 58 -39.63 -34.25 28.72
N GLY A 59 -39.96 -33.16 29.41
CA GLY A 59 -40.04 -33.22 30.88
C GLY A 59 -39.36 -32.16 31.76
N GLN A 60 -38.59 -31.19 31.26
CA GLN A 60 -37.88 -30.27 32.17
C GLN A 60 -37.98 -28.80 31.72
N LEU A 61 -38.89 -28.04 32.35
CA LEU A 61 -39.00 -26.58 32.23
C LEU A 61 -37.65 -25.85 32.42
N ARG A 62 -36.75 -26.43 33.23
CA ARG A 62 -35.38 -25.94 33.41
C ARG A 62 -34.56 -26.02 32.11
N GLN A 63 -34.62 -27.13 31.38
CA GLN A 63 -33.92 -27.28 30.10
C GLN A 63 -34.44 -26.26 29.07
N LEU A 64 -35.75 -26.04 29.01
CA LEU A 64 -36.35 -25.02 28.13
C LEU A 64 -35.82 -23.60 28.43
N ARG A 65 -35.74 -23.23 29.71
CA ARG A 65 -35.21 -21.92 30.13
C ARG A 65 -33.73 -21.77 29.78
N ASP A 66 -32.94 -22.82 30.03
CA ASP A 66 -31.50 -22.81 29.77
C ASP A 66 -31.21 -22.76 28.26
N THR A 67 -32.02 -23.44 27.43
CA THR A 67 -32.00 -23.34 25.96
C THR A 67 -32.31 -21.93 25.46
N GLN A 68 -33.36 -21.28 25.99
CA GLN A 68 -33.71 -19.91 25.62
C GLN A 68 -32.61 -18.91 25.98
N ARG A 69 -32.04 -19.04 27.18
CA ARG A 69 -30.94 -18.19 27.62
C ARG A 69 -29.72 -18.34 26.72
N PHE A 70 -29.33 -19.57 26.41
CA PHE A 70 -28.22 -19.85 25.52
C PHE A 70 -28.45 -19.27 24.11
N HIS A 71 -29.67 -19.39 23.58
CA HIS A 71 -30.01 -18.81 22.28
C HIS A 71 -29.85 -17.28 22.27
N LEU A 72 -30.29 -16.60 23.32
CA LEU A 72 -30.12 -15.14 23.46
C LEU A 72 -28.64 -14.75 23.56
N GLU A 73 -27.85 -15.49 24.35
CA GLU A 73 -26.40 -15.26 24.47
C GLU A 73 -25.69 -15.49 23.11
N LEU A 74 -26.11 -16.49 22.33
CA LEU A 74 -25.58 -16.75 21.00
C LEU A 74 -25.95 -15.66 19.99
N GLN A 75 -27.19 -15.18 20.01
CA GLN A 75 -27.64 -14.07 19.17
C GLN A 75 -26.86 -12.79 19.49
N GLN A 76 -26.70 -12.47 20.77
CA GLN A 76 -25.90 -11.31 21.19
C GLN A 76 -24.44 -11.44 20.74
N THR A 77 -23.86 -12.64 20.85
CA THR A 77 -22.49 -12.90 20.39
C THR A 77 -22.36 -12.73 18.87
N LEU A 78 -23.35 -13.20 18.10
CA LEU A 78 -23.41 -13.00 16.64
C LEU A 78 -23.49 -11.52 16.26
N GLU A 79 -24.31 -10.74 16.96
CA GLU A 79 -24.42 -9.29 16.74
C GLU A 79 -23.08 -8.58 17.00
N LEU A 80 -22.41 -8.91 18.11
CA LEU A 80 -21.08 -8.39 18.43
C LEU A 80 -20.05 -8.78 17.36
N GLN A 81 -20.08 -10.03 16.88
CA GLN A 81 -19.19 -10.50 15.83
C GLN A 81 -19.45 -9.79 14.49
N HIS A 82 -20.73 -9.54 14.15
CA HIS A 82 -21.08 -8.74 12.98
C HIS A 82 -20.54 -7.31 13.07
N ALA A 83 -20.62 -6.69 14.26
CA ALA A 83 -20.01 -5.38 14.49
C ALA A 83 -18.48 -5.43 14.34
N ALA A 84 -17.82 -6.47 14.86
CA ALA A 84 -16.37 -6.67 14.70
C ALA A 84 -15.96 -6.79 13.21
N VAL A 85 -16.71 -7.57 12.42
CA VAL A 85 -16.50 -7.66 10.97
C VAL A 85 -16.70 -6.31 10.29
N ALA A 86 -17.71 -5.53 10.69
CA ALA A 86 -17.95 -4.20 10.13
C ALA A 86 -16.78 -3.24 10.42
N VAL A 87 -16.24 -3.26 11.64
CA VAL A 87 -15.05 -2.49 12.01
C VAL A 87 -13.83 -2.93 11.20
N ALA A 88 -13.57 -4.24 11.11
CA ALA A 88 -12.43 -4.77 10.34
C ALA A 88 -12.52 -4.40 8.84
N ARG A 89 -13.73 -4.35 8.26
CA ARG A 89 -13.94 -3.85 6.89
C ARG A 89 -13.57 -2.38 6.75
N GLN A 90 -13.95 -1.55 7.71
CA GLN A 90 -13.58 -0.13 7.71
C GLN A 90 -12.07 0.05 7.83
N GLU A 91 -11.39 -0.76 8.65
CA GLU A 91 -9.93 -0.75 8.79
C GLU A 91 -9.23 -1.13 7.48
N VAL A 92 -9.74 -2.15 6.76
CA VAL A 92 -9.22 -2.52 5.43
C VAL A 92 -9.35 -1.36 4.44
N GLU A 93 -10.52 -0.70 4.38
CA GLU A 93 -10.72 0.42 3.46
C GLU A 93 -9.84 1.62 3.81
N ALA A 94 -9.66 1.92 5.11
CA ALA A 94 -8.74 2.96 5.55
C ALA A 94 -7.28 2.64 5.15
N ALA A 95 -6.80 1.43 5.45
CA ALA A 95 -5.45 1.00 5.08
C ALA A 95 -5.25 0.97 3.56
N ARG A 96 -6.28 0.64 2.80
CA ARG A 96 -6.27 0.65 1.33
C ARG A 96 -6.12 2.07 0.79
N ALA A 97 -6.87 3.03 1.34
CA ALA A 97 -6.77 4.43 0.97
C ALA A 97 -5.36 4.98 1.25
N GLU A 98 -4.79 4.66 2.42
CA GLU A 98 -3.43 5.04 2.79
C GLU A 98 -2.38 4.44 1.84
N TRP A 99 -2.50 3.16 1.50
CA TRP A 99 -1.59 2.50 0.56
C TRP A 99 -1.66 3.12 -0.84
N ILE A 100 -2.86 3.41 -1.35
CA ILE A 100 -3.05 4.08 -2.63
C ILE A 100 -2.40 5.47 -2.62
N ALA A 101 -2.63 6.26 -1.57
CA ALA A 101 -2.04 7.59 -1.43
C ALA A 101 -0.50 7.54 -1.39
N ALA A 102 0.08 6.62 -0.62
CA ALA A 102 1.52 6.43 -0.53
C ALA A 102 2.12 6.00 -1.89
N ARG A 103 1.46 5.05 -2.59
CA ARG A 103 1.87 4.59 -3.92
C ARG A 103 1.82 5.70 -4.96
N LEU A 104 0.77 6.52 -4.96
CA LEU A 104 0.65 7.68 -5.86
C LEU A 104 1.74 8.72 -5.58
N SER A 105 1.98 9.04 -4.30
CA SER A 105 3.05 9.98 -3.90
C SER A 105 4.43 9.47 -4.32
N HIS A 106 4.73 8.18 -4.12
CA HIS A 106 6.00 7.59 -4.54
C HIS A 106 6.15 7.62 -6.06
N GLY A 107 5.11 7.22 -6.80
CA GLY A 107 5.11 7.22 -8.27
C GLY A 107 5.30 8.61 -8.88
N ALA A 108 4.66 9.64 -8.31
CA ALA A 108 4.83 11.03 -8.76
C ALA A 108 6.28 11.51 -8.57
N LEU A 109 6.90 11.17 -7.43
CA LEU A 109 8.28 11.54 -7.14
C LEU A 109 9.29 10.82 -8.05
N GLN A 110 9.05 9.55 -8.36
CA GLN A 110 9.88 8.81 -9.33
C GLN A 110 9.85 9.45 -10.72
N LYS A 111 8.66 9.87 -11.20
CA LYS A 111 8.53 10.59 -12.48
C LYS A 111 9.30 11.91 -12.47
N LEU A 112 9.26 12.66 -11.37
CA LEU A 112 10.01 13.91 -11.23
C LEU A 112 11.53 13.67 -11.27
N ILE A 113 12.02 12.63 -10.59
CA ILE A 113 13.44 12.25 -10.60
C ILE A 113 13.88 11.88 -12.02
N ALA A 114 13.10 11.04 -12.71
CA ALA A 114 13.40 10.64 -14.08
C ALA A 114 13.51 11.86 -15.02
N ARG A 115 12.54 12.78 -14.95
CA ARG A 115 12.57 14.02 -15.75
C ARG A 115 13.79 14.88 -15.46
N ARG A 116 14.16 15.07 -14.19
CA ARG A 116 15.36 15.84 -13.83
C ARG A 116 16.67 15.16 -14.24
N ALA A 117 16.70 13.83 -14.23
CA ALA A 117 17.84 13.08 -14.72
C ALA A 117 18.01 13.29 -16.24
N GLU A 118 16.92 13.20 -17.00
CA GLU A 118 16.91 13.44 -18.46
C GLU A 118 17.33 14.89 -18.80
N GLU A 119 16.77 15.89 -18.12
CA GLU A 119 17.13 17.30 -18.32
C GLU A 119 18.63 17.53 -18.05
N ARG A 120 19.18 16.89 -17.02
CA ARG A 120 20.60 16.97 -16.70
C ARG A 120 21.46 16.31 -17.77
N GLU A 121 21.10 15.12 -18.22
CA GLU A 121 21.82 14.40 -19.26
C GLU A 121 21.84 15.21 -20.57
N ARG A 122 20.69 15.77 -20.96
CA ARG A 122 20.59 16.66 -22.12
C ARG A 122 21.50 17.87 -21.98
N GLY A 123 21.51 18.52 -20.83
CA GLY A 123 22.41 19.65 -20.55
C GLY A 123 23.89 19.28 -20.61
N GLN A 124 24.25 18.08 -20.15
CA GLN A 124 25.62 17.56 -20.24
C GLN A 124 26.03 17.31 -21.69
N ARG A 125 25.18 16.67 -22.51
CA ARG A 125 25.44 16.44 -23.94
C ARG A 125 25.65 17.76 -24.69
N VAL A 126 24.80 18.76 -24.44
CA VAL A 126 24.95 20.10 -25.07
C VAL A 126 26.25 20.78 -24.63
N ALA A 127 26.62 20.68 -23.34
CA ALA A 127 27.86 21.26 -22.84
C ALA A 127 29.10 20.56 -23.39
N GLU A 128 29.06 19.24 -23.55
CA GLU A 128 30.13 18.44 -24.16
C GLU A 128 30.30 18.79 -25.63
N GLN A 129 29.21 18.85 -26.40
CA GLN A 129 29.24 19.27 -27.80
C GLN A 129 29.88 20.65 -27.96
N ARG A 130 29.46 21.65 -27.16
CA ARG A 130 30.06 22.99 -27.20
C ARG A 130 31.57 22.97 -26.92
N ARG A 131 32.03 22.14 -25.97
CA ARG A 131 33.47 22.00 -25.66
C ARG A 131 34.24 21.39 -26.82
N LEU A 132 33.67 20.40 -27.51
CA LEU A 132 34.28 19.78 -28.69
C LEU A 132 34.36 20.77 -29.85
N ASP A 133 33.30 21.54 -30.10
CA ASP A 133 33.28 22.59 -31.12
C ASP A 133 34.33 23.68 -30.84
N ASP A 134 34.42 24.15 -29.59
CA ASP A 134 35.41 25.14 -29.16
C ASP A 134 36.86 24.63 -29.35
N GLN A 135 37.12 23.36 -29.04
CA GLN A 135 38.42 22.72 -29.24
C GLN A 135 38.73 22.57 -30.75
N GLY A 136 37.73 22.16 -31.54
CA GLY A 136 37.83 22.05 -32.99
C GLY A 136 38.20 23.38 -33.64
N CYS A 137 37.50 24.47 -33.30
CA CYS A 137 37.78 25.82 -33.81
C CYS A 137 39.16 26.35 -33.39
N ARG A 138 39.63 26.00 -32.18
CA ARG A 138 40.99 26.35 -31.74
C ARG A 138 42.07 25.58 -32.50
N SER A 139 41.84 24.30 -32.78
CA SER A 139 42.78 23.48 -33.56
C SER A 139 42.87 23.96 -35.02
N THR A 140 41.76 24.34 -35.66
CA THR A 140 41.79 24.84 -37.05
C THR A 140 42.51 26.19 -37.16
N ARG A 141 42.44 27.06 -36.13
CA ARG A 141 43.16 28.33 -36.11
C ARG A 141 44.68 28.17 -35.94
N VAL A 142 45.14 27.10 -35.31
CA VAL A 142 46.59 26.85 -35.14
C VAL A 142 47.19 26.23 -36.40
N SER A 143 46.47 25.34 -37.10
CA SER A 143 46.95 24.73 -38.35
C SER A 143 46.91 25.67 -39.56
N GLY A 144 46.14 26.76 -39.53
CA GLY A 144 46.09 27.76 -40.61
C GLY A 144 47.20 28.81 -40.57
N VAL A 145 48.16 28.72 -39.64
CA VAL A 145 49.26 29.70 -39.48
C VAL A 145 50.60 29.15 -40.01
N ASP A 146 50.67 27.86 -40.36
CA ASP A 146 51.92 27.21 -40.85
C ASP A 146 52.03 27.11 -42.39
N GLU A 147 51.11 27.70 -43.16
CA GLU A 147 51.15 27.74 -44.64
C GLU A 147 51.45 29.15 -45.19
N VAL A 148 52.48 29.81 -44.65
CA VAL A 148 53.14 30.93 -45.35
C VAL A 148 54.64 30.85 -45.05
N TYR A 149 55.39 30.11 -45.87
CA TYR A 149 56.74 30.44 -46.34
C TYR A 149 57.19 29.44 -47.42
#